data_AF-A0AA95M9A0-F1
#
_entry.id   AF-A0AA95M9A0-F1
#
_cell.length_a   1.000
_cell.length_b   1.000
_cell.length_c   1.000
_cell.angle_alpha   90.00
_cell.angle_beta   90.00
_cell.angle_gamma   90.00
#
_symmetry.space_group_name_H-M   'P 1'
#
loop_
_entity.id
_entity.type
_entity.pdbx_description
1 polymer ?
#
loop_
_entity_poly.entity_id
_entity_poly.type
_entity_poly.pdbx_seq_one_letter_code
_entity_poly.pdbx_strand_id
1 'polypeptide(L)'
;MNYENKMTRDDAIFYLDMIGSSRSPNQKHKIGELKPYYKILGERNSDDFRRFIRIYTEMKHLLTDKEQFILNEIYGVNKEREKLKTIGKMLNVGPERIRQIGTKAEYKIARIISEKLKDSTIENC
;
A
#
# COMPACT_ATOMS: atom_id res chain seq x y z
N MET A 1 8.33 -19.90 -12.12
CA MET A 1 9.39 -19.49 -11.17
C MET A 1 8.73 -19.17 -9.85
N ASN A 2 8.86 -20.06 -8.86
CA ASN A 2 8.44 -19.79 -7.49
C ASN A 2 9.55 -18.99 -6.81
N TYR A 3 9.41 -17.67 -6.75
CA TYR A 3 10.10 -16.90 -5.73
C TYR A 3 9.24 -17.00 -4.48
N GLU A 4 9.70 -17.74 -3.47
CA GLU A 4 9.28 -17.49 -2.09
C GLU A 4 9.79 -16.11 -1.68
N ASN A 5 9.23 -15.04 -2.25
CA ASN A 5 9.38 -13.70 -1.70
C ASN A 5 8.49 -13.65 -0.45
N LYS A 6 8.98 -14.20 0.65
CA LYS A 6 8.40 -13.93 1.95
C LYS A 6 8.75 -12.49 2.31
N MET A 7 7.73 -11.63 2.33
CA MET A 7 7.81 -10.30 2.92
C MET A 7 8.52 -10.36 4.29
N THR A 8 9.63 -9.63 4.42
CA THR A 8 10.38 -9.56 5.68
C THR A 8 9.71 -8.63 6.69
N ARG A 9 10.15 -8.67 7.95
CA ARG A 9 9.71 -7.70 8.98
C ARG A 9 10.00 -6.25 8.57
N ASP A 10 11.17 -6.01 7.97
CA ASP A 10 11.55 -4.67 7.51
C ASP A 10 10.69 -4.21 6.33
N ASP A 11 10.31 -5.12 5.42
CA ASP A 11 9.38 -4.83 4.34
C ASP A 11 7.99 -4.45 4.87
N ALA A 12 7.51 -5.20 5.85
CA ALA A 12 6.25 -4.92 6.51
C ALA A 12 6.24 -3.52 7.16
N ILE A 13 7.29 -3.18 7.93
CA ILE A 13 7.44 -1.86 8.55
C ILE A 13 7.55 -0.78 7.49
N PHE A 14 8.38 -0.98 6.46
CA PHE A 14 8.56 -0.05 5.36
C PHE A 14 7.22 0.27 4.67
N TYR A 15 6.40 -0.74 4.37
CA TYR A 15 5.09 -0.50 3.75
C TYR A 15 4.16 0.30 4.66
N LEU A 16 4.12 -0.03 5.96
CA LEU A 16 3.30 0.69 6.95
C LEU A 16 3.72 2.16 7.06
N ASP A 17 5.03 2.44 7.01
CA ASP A 17 5.58 3.79 6.94
C ASP A 17 5.13 4.51 5.67
N MET A 18 5.24 3.85 4.52
CA MET A 18 4.94 4.45 3.22
C MET A 18 3.48 4.89 3.07
N ILE A 19 2.53 4.13 3.62
CA ILE A 19 1.11 4.50 3.64
C ILE A 19 0.74 5.44 4.80
N GLY A 20 1.70 5.75 5.67
CA GLY A 20 1.50 6.57 6.85
C GLY A 20 0.57 5.95 7.89
N SER A 21 0.67 4.63 8.08
CA SER A 21 -0.17 3.89 9.03
C SER A 21 0.21 4.20 10.47
N SER A 22 -0.79 4.40 11.33
CA SER A 22 -0.60 4.43 12.79
C SER A 22 -0.18 3.07 13.38
N ARG A 23 -0.16 2.01 12.56
CA ARG A 23 0.32 0.68 12.96
C ARG A 23 1.82 0.50 12.74
N SER A 24 2.50 1.46 12.11
CA SER A 24 3.95 1.41 11.99
C SER A 24 4.62 1.62 13.34
N PRO A 25 5.68 0.86 13.69
CA PRO A 25 6.50 1.15 14.85
C PRO A 25 7.22 2.50 14.75
N ASN A 26 7.44 3.03 13.55
CA ASN A 26 8.10 4.32 13.32
C ASN A 26 7.11 5.50 13.26
N GLN A 27 5.91 5.35 13.84
CA GLN A 27 4.83 6.32 13.70
C GLN A 27 5.28 7.76 14.03
N LYS A 28 5.40 8.58 12.99
CA LYS A 28 5.72 10.02 13.09
C LYS A 28 4.71 10.91 12.36
N HIS A 29 3.69 10.32 11.71
CA HIS A 29 2.81 11.08 10.84
C HIS A 29 1.91 12.06 11.55
N LYS A 30 1.96 13.31 11.08
CA LYS A 30 1.09 14.39 11.55
C LYS A 30 -0.19 14.42 10.73
N ILE A 31 -1.29 14.77 11.39
CA ILE A 31 -2.59 14.99 10.74
C ILE A 31 -2.42 16.06 9.65
N GLY A 32 -2.82 15.75 8.42
CA GLY A 32 -2.76 16.68 7.28
C GLY A 32 -1.54 16.52 6.37
N GLU A 33 -0.58 15.67 6.72
CA GLU A 33 0.55 15.35 5.82
C GLU A 33 0.12 14.42 4.69
N LEU A 34 0.72 14.63 3.51
CA LEU A 34 0.63 13.68 2.40
C LEU A 34 1.31 12.37 2.79
N LYS A 35 0.72 11.24 2.36
CA LYS A 35 1.30 9.91 2.57
C LYS A 35 2.71 9.84 1.95
N PRO A 36 3.73 9.29 2.64
CA PRO A 36 5.11 9.29 2.15
C PRO A 36 5.29 8.67 0.78
N TYR A 37 4.51 7.63 0.46
CA TYR A 37 4.64 6.97 -0.84
C TYR A 37 4.47 7.93 -2.02
N TYR A 38 3.75 9.06 -1.86
CA TYR A 38 3.60 10.03 -2.95
C TYR A 38 4.94 10.58 -3.47
N LYS A 39 5.99 10.58 -2.64
CA LYS A 39 7.35 11.00 -3.00
C LYS A 39 8.00 10.00 -3.96
N ILE A 40 7.85 8.70 -3.69
CA ILE A 40 8.51 7.64 -4.46
C ILE A 40 7.73 7.25 -5.72
N LEU A 41 6.43 7.59 -5.84
CA LEU A 41 5.63 7.27 -7.04
C LEU A 41 6.17 7.92 -8.33
N GLY A 42 6.94 9.01 -8.23
CA GLY A 42 7.62 9.63 -9.38
C GLY A 42 8.95 8.96 -9.75
N GLU A 43 9.53 8.19 -8.84
CA GLU A 43 10.88 7.64 -8.95
C GLU A 43 10.83 6.15 -9.30
N ARG A 44 10.31 5.82 -10.48
CA ARG A 44 10.06 4.42 -10.92
C ARG A 44 11.26 3.48 -10.81
N ASN A 45 12.46 4.03 -10.94
CA ASN A 45 13.71 3.28 -10.93
C ASN A 45 14.35 3.21 -9.54
N SER A 46 13.77 3.86 -8.52
CA SER A 46 14.28 3.76 -7.16
C SER A 46 13.95 2.41 -6.54
N ASP A 47 14.85 1.96 -5.67
CA ASP A 47 14.65 0.70 -4.96
C ASP A 47 13.46 0.78 -4.01
N ASP A 48 13.19 1.97 -3.45
CA ASP A 48 12.00 2.22 -2.62
C ASP A 48 10.69 2.02 -3.40
N PHE A 49 10.59 2.54 -4.63
CA PHE A 49 9.42 2.31 -5.47
C PHE A 49 9.24 0.82 -5.77
N ARG A 50 10.31 0.15 -6.21
CA ARG A 50 10.27 -1.30 -6.52
C ARG A 50 9.88 -2.13 -5.30
N ARG A 51 10.45 -1.81 -4.13
CA ARG A 51 10.13 -2.45 -2.85
C ARG A 51 8.67 -2.23 -2.48
N PHE A 52 8.18 -1.00 -2.56
CA PHE A 52 6.78 -0.66 -2.24
C PHE A 52 5.79 -1.43 -3.14
N ILE A 53 6.02 -1.43 -4.45
CA ILE A 53 5.17 -2.13 -5.42
C ILE A 53 5.23 -3.65 -5.26
N ARG A 54 6.40 -4.21 -4.94
CA ARG A 54 6.56 -5.64 -4.64
C ARG A 54 5.67 -6.05 -3.47
N ILE A 55 5.79 -5.36 -2.33
CA ILE A 55 5.02 -5.66 -1.11
C ILE A 55 3.51 -5.52 -1.37
N TYR A 56 3.11 -4.43 -2.03
CA TYR A 56 1.71 -4.27 -2.44
C TYR A 56 1.23 -5.43 -3.33
N THR A 57 2.02 -5.85 -4.31
CA THR A 57 1.66 -6.92 -5.25
C THR A 57 1.51 -8.27 -4.54
N GLU A 58 2.33 -8.55 -3.55
CA GLU A 58 2.20 -9.74 -2.71
C GLU A 58 0.92 -9.72 -1.87
N MET A 59 0.45 -8.54 -1.44
CA MET A 59 -0.68 -8.42 -0.52
C MET A 59 -2.03 -8.13 -1.20
N LYS A 60 -2.03 -7.62 -2.43
CA LYS A 60 -3.25 -7.12 -3.09
C LYS A 60 -4.32 -8.19 -3.31
N HIS A 61 -3.95 -9.47 -3.38
CA HIS A 61 -4.89 -10.59 -3.52
C HIS A 61 -5.88 -10.71 -2.35
N LEU A 62 -5.60 -10.06 -1.22
CA LEU A 62 -6.48 -9.98 -0.05
C LEU A 62 -7.55 -8.89 -0.17
N LEU A 63 -7.53 -8.11 -1.25
CA LEU A 63 -8.48 -7.05 -1.53
C LEU A 63 -9.49 -7.48 -2.59
N THR A 64 -10.64 -6.82 -2.61
CA THR A 64 -11.62 -7.00 -3.69
C THR A 64 -11.08 -6.46 -5.02
N ASP A 65 -11.57 -6.97 -6.14
CA ASP A 65 -11.14 -6.54 -7.49
C ASP A 65 -11.22 -5.02 -7.66
N LYS A 66 -12.26 -4.38 -7.12
CA LYS A 66 -12.44 -2.93 -7.17
C LYS A 66 -11.37 -2.18 -6.36
N GLU A 67 -11.01 -2.69 -5.19
CA GLU A 67 -9.95 -2.11 -4.35
C GLU A 67 -8.57 -2.30 -5.00
N GLN A 68 -8.32 -3.50 -5.55
CA GLN A 68 -7.10 -3.78 -6.31
C GLN A 68 -6.96 -2.86 -7.51
N PHE A 69 -8.02 -2.73 -8.32
CA PHE A 69 -8.05 -1.81 -9.45
C PHE A 69 -7.68 -0.40 -9.03
N ILE A 70 -8.37 0.16 -8.02
CA ILE A 70 -8.12 1.53 -7.55
C ILE A 70 -6.67 1.72 -7.10
N LEU A 71 -6.11 0.79 -6.32
CA LEU A 71 -4.72 0.91 -5.86
C LEU A 71 -3.71 0.70 -7.00
N ASN A 72 -3.96 -0.20 -7.94
CA ASN A 72 -3.12 -0.36 -9.14
C ASN A 72 -3.04 0.95 -9.94
N GLU A 73 -4.18 1.63 -10.11
CA GLU A 73 -4.27 2.93 -10.78
C GLU A 73 -3.55 4.04 -10.00
N ILE A 74 -3.75 4.11 -8.68
CA ILE A 74 -3.13 5.14 -7.82
C ILE A 74 -1.60 4.97 -7.75
N TYR A 75 -1.13 3.73 -7.65
CA TYR A 75 0.29 3.43 -7.53
C TYR A 75 1.00 3.35 -8.88
N GLY A 76 0.28 3.23 -9.99
CA GLY A 76 0.88 3.05 -11.31
C GLY A 76 1.56 1.68 -11.45
N VAL A 77 0.86 0.61 -11.05
CA VAL A 77 1.37 -0.75 -11.19
C VAL A 77 1.43 -1.10 -12.69
N ASN A 78 2.63 -1.35 -13.20
CA ASN A 78 2.92 -1.64 -14.61
C ASN A 78 2.55 -0.53 -15.62
N LYS A 79 2.19 0.67 -15.16
CA LYS A 79 1.82 1.82 -16.02
C LYS A 79 1.92 3.14 -15.27
N GLU A 80 1.71 4.27 -15.93
CA GLU A 80 1.62 5.57 -15.24
C GLU A 80 0.45 5.64 -14.25
N ARG A 81 0.69 6.36 -13.14
CA ARG A 81 -0.34 6.55 -12.12
C ARG A 81 -1.44 7.44 -12.67
N GLU A 82 -2.67 7.12 -12.32
CA GLU A 82 -3.83 7.89 -12.73
C GLU A 82 -4.26 8.92 -11.69
N LYS A 83 -4.87 10.01 -12.16
CA LYS A 83 -5.48 10.99 -11.27
C LYS A 83 -6.78 10.41 -10.71
N LEU A 84 -7.09 10.68 -9.44
CA LEU A 84 -8.32 10.22 -8.79
C LEU A 84 -9.61 10.59 -9.57
N LYS A 85 -9.60 11.74 -10.25
CA LYS A 85 -10.72 12.17 -11.11
C LYS A 85 -10.90 11.25 -12.32
N THR A 86 -9.81 10.78 -12.94
CA THR A 86 -9.84 9.84 -14.06
C THR A 86 -10.36 8.48 -13.61
N ILE A 87 -9.82 7.95 -12.51
CA ILE A 87 -10.27 6.69 -11.90
C ILE A 87 -11.76 6.77 -11.53
N GLY A 88 -12.19 7.90 -10.97
CA GLY A 88 -13.59 8.15 -10.64
C GLY A 88 -14.51 8.06 -11.87
N LYS A 89 -14.11 8.65 -13.00
CA LYS A 89 -14.85 8.52 -14.27
C LYS A 89 -14.95 7.07 -14.73
N MET A 90 -13.86 6.30 -14.68
CA MET A 90 -13.84 4.89 -15.08
C MET A 90 -14.82 4.03 -14.26
N LEU A 91 -15.01 4.37 -12.98
CA LEU A 91 -15.87 3.64 -12.05
C LEU A 91 -17.23 4.32 -11.80
N ASN A 92 -17.54 5.38 -12.53
CA ASN A 92 -18.74 6.21 -12.36
C ASN A 92 -18.99 6.67 -10.90
N VAL A 93 -17.93 7.15 -10.23
CA VAL A 93 -17.98 7.68 -8.86
C VAL A 93 -17.13 8.94 -8.71
N GLY A 94 -17.40 9.73 -7.67
CA GLY A 94 -16.61 10.92 -7.36
C GLY A 94 -15.17 10.61 -6.92
N PRO A 95 -14.21 11.53 -7.12
CA PRO A 95 -12.81 11.34 -6.72
C PRO A 95 -12.62 11.14 -5.22
N GLU A 96 -13.48 11.72 -4.39
CA GLU A 96 -13.48 11.50 -2.94
C GLU A 96 -13.83 10.05 -2.60
N ARG A 97 -14.78 9.45 -3.33
CA ARG A 97 -15.12 8.05 -3.13
C ARG A 97 -13.94 7.13 -3.48
N ILE A 98 -13.17 7.46 -4.52
CA ILE A 98 -11.94 6.74 -4.86
C ILE A 98 -10.92 6.84 -3.73
N ARG A 99 -10.68 8.06 -3.19
CA ARG A 99 -9.77 8.28 -2.06
C ARG A 99 -10.16 7.44 -0.83
N GLN A 100 -11.45 7.43 -0.50
CA GLN A 100 -11.97 6.62 0.61
C GLN A 100 -11.75 5.12 0.39
N ILE A 101 -12.05 4.60 -0.81
CA ILE A 101 -11.86 3.18 -1.11
C ILE A 101 -10.37 2.81 -1.06
N GLY A 102 -9.50 3.61 -1.69
CA GLY A 102 -8.06 3.39 -1.65
C GLY A 102 -7.51 3.38 -0.22
N THR A 103 -7.93 4.36 0.59
CA THR A 103 -7.53 4.44 2.00
C THR A 103 -8.02 3.24 2.82
N LYS A 104 -9.26 2.80 2.62
CA LYS A 104 -9.79 1.59 3.27
C LYS A 104 -9.02 0.33 2.86
N ALA A 105 -8.69 0.21 1.58
CA ALA A 105 -7.90 -0.91 1.05
C ALA A 105 -6.49 -0.94 1.65
N GLU A 106 -5.81 0.21 1.73
CA GLU A 106 -4.52 0.32 2.42
C GLU A 106 -4.63 -0.08 3.89
N TYR A 107 -5.66 0.36 4.62
CA TYR A 107 -5.87 -0.02 6.01
C TYR A 107 -6.14 -1.51 6.21
N LYS A 108 -6.78 -2.17 5.24
CA LYS A 108 -6.95 -3.63 5.25
C LYS A 108 -5.59 -4.32 5.16
N ILE A 109 -4.76 -3.95 4.17
CA ILE A 109 -3.40 -4.49 4.03
C ILE A 109 -2.61 -4.22 5.32
N ALA A 110 -2.64 -2.98 5.82
CA ALA A 110 -1.93 -2.58 7.03
C ALA A 110 -2.31 -3.42 8.26
N ARG A 111 -3.60 -3.78 8.38
CA ARG A 111 -4.10 -4.61 9.48
C ARG A 111 -3.47 -5.99 9.40
N ILE A 112 -3.56 -6.63 8.23
CA ILE A 112 -3.03 -7.97 8.02
C ILE A 112 -1.52 -8.01 8.25
N ILE A 113 -0.78 -7.01 7.73
CA ILE A 113 0.66 -6.89 7.98
C ILE A 113 0.95 -6.78 9.48
N SER A 114 0.22 -5.92 10.20
CA SER A 114 0.43 -5.74 11.64
C SER A 114 0.11 -6.98 12.48
N GLU A 115 -0.87 -7.79 12.07
CA GLU A 115 -1.23 -9.05 12.72
C GLU A 115 -0.09 -10.07 12.52
N LYS A 116 0.40 -10.24 11.28
CA LYS A 116 1.56 -11.11 11.00
C LYS A 116 2.83 -10.71 11.76
N LEU A 117 3.06 -9.41 11.96
CA LEU A 117 4.18 -8.91 12.75
C LEU A 117 4.07 -9.28 14.24
N LYS A 118 2.85 -9.36 14.78
CA LYS A 118 2.62 -9.79 16.17
C LYS A 118 2.81 -11.29 16.33
N ASP A 119 2.27 -12.08 15.40
CA ASP A 119 2.33 -13.55 15.46
C ASP A 119 3.77 -14.08 15.37
N SER A 120 4.59 -13.48 14.52
CA SER A 120 6.03 -13.76 14.43
C SER A 120 6.84 -13.36 15.69
N THR A 121 6.22 -12.66 16.64
CA THR A 121 6.82 -12.36 17.96
C THR A 121 6.48 -13.45 18.99
N ILE A 122 5.50 -14.33 18.73
CA ILE A 122 5.03 -15.37 19.65
C ILE A 122 5.80 -16.71 19.44
N GLU A 123 6.46 -16.92 18.30
CA GLU A 123 7.23 -18.16 18.04
C GLU A 123 8.61 -18.23 18.73
N ASN A 124 8.97 -17.26 19.58
CA ASN A 124 10.25 -17.25 20.33
C ASN A 124 10.09 -17.28 21.86
N CYS A 125 8.95 -17.77 22.37
CA CYS A 125 8.72 -17.96 23.80
C CYS A 125 8.58 -19.45 24.16
#